data_AF-A0A1M4T4Q3-F1
#
_entry.id   AF-A0A1M4T4Q3-F1
#
_cell.length_a   1.000
_cell.length_b   1.000
_cell.length_c   1.000
_cell.angle_alpha   90.00
_cell.angle_beta   90.00
_cell.angle_gamma   90.00
#
_symmetry.space_group_name_H-M   'P 1'
#
loop_
_entity.id
_entity.type
_entity.pdbx_description
1 polymer ?
#
loop_
_entity_poly.entity_id
_entity_poly.type
_entity_poly.pdbx_seq_one_letter_code
_entity_poly.pdbx_strand_id
1 'polypeptide(L)'
;MQYDELYHRNFYKEVQDKNRVYYEYYHLDGTQEVPADYKEISFVCLRPDGSLELPSTLSIACRSVAKRLDGFENFHFHQLRHTYTSNLLSNGAAPKDVQELFGHSDVSTIMNVYAHSTRKAKRNSARLLDKVAGND
;
A
#
# COMPACT_ATOMS: atom_id res chain seq x y z
N MET A 1 11.24 21.95 21.47
CA MET A 1 11.20 20.63 20.81
C MET A 1 12.66 20.19 20.72
N GLN A 2 13.08 19.25 21.56
CA GLN A 2 14.48 18.99 21.90
C GLN A 2 14.98 17.76 21.13
N TYR A 3 15.06 17.87 19.81
CA TYR A 3 15.53 16.75 18.97
C TYR A 3 16.53 17.17 17.88
N ASP A 4 16.87 18.46 17.71
CA ASP A 4 17.69 18.89 16.56
C ASP A 4 19.02 18.13 16.42
N GLU A 5 19.68 17.77 17.53
CA GLU A 5 20.95 17.03 17.50
C GLU A 5 20.77 15.52 17.22
N LEU A 6 19.63 14.94 17.58
CA LEU A 6 19.35 13.50 17.41
C LEU A 6 18.38 13.20 16.26
N TYR A 7 17.90 14.22 15.57
CA TYR A 7 16.97 14.07 14.46
C TYR A 7 17.73 13.57 13.22
N HIS A 8 17.21 12.51 12.64
CA HIS A 8 17.82 11.83 11.52
C HIS A 8 17.40 12.50 10.21
N ARG A 9 18.38 12.73 9.35
CA ARG A 9 18.17 13.16 7.97
C ARG A 9 18.43 11.99 7.03
N ASN A 10 17.63 11.91 5.98
CA ASN A 10 17.62 10.78 5.07
C ASN A 10 18.32 11.17 3.76
N PHE A 11 19.16 10.28 3.26
CA PHE A 11 19.99 10.53 2.10
C PHE A 11 19.98 9.32 1.16
N TYR A 12 20.26 9.58 -0.11
CA TYR A 12 20.56 8.53 -1.06
C TYR A 12 21.86 8.84 -1.81
N LYS A 13 22.52 7.78 -2.25
CA LYS A 13 23.68 7.81 -3.12
C LYS A 13 23.37 7.03 -4.39
N GLU A 14 23.65 7.63 -5.53
CA GLU A 14 23.58 6.91 -6.80
C GLU A 14 24.85 6.07 -6.97
N VAL A 15 24.68 4.77 -7.18
CA VAL A 15 25.77 3.84 -7.43
C VAL A 15 25.63 3.24 -8.81
N GLN A 16 26.69 3.36 -9.60
CA GLN A 16 26.80 2.78 -10.93
C GLN A 16 27.66 1.53 -10.84
N ASP A 17 27.04 0.36 -11.00
CA ASP A 17 27.75 -0.91 -11.13
C ASP A 17 27.54 -1.49 -12.54
N LYS A 18 28.62 -1.53 -13.32
CA LYS A 18 28.71 -2.04 -14.70
C LYS A 18 27.66 -1.45 -15.65
N ASN A 19 26.44 -2.00 -15.63
CA ASN A 19 25.31 -1.67 -16.50
C ASN A 19 24.01 -1.37 -15.72
N ARG A 20 24.10 -1.18 -14.40
CA ARG A 20 22.95 -0.90 -13.53
C ARG A 20 23.23 0.32 -12.67
N VAL A 21 22.27 1.23 -12.67
CA VAL A 21 22.21 2.32 -11.70
C VAL A 21 21.27 1.87 -10.59
N TYR A 22 21.75 1.87 -9.36
CA TYR A 22 20.93 1.65 -8.18
C TYR A 22 21.19 2.73 -7.14
N TYR A 23 20.27 2.86 -6.19
CA TYR A 23 20.36 3.88 -5.16
C TYR A 23 20.58 3.20 -3.81
N GLU A 24 21.67 3.57 -3.14
CA GLU A 24 21.93 3.19 -1.75
C GLU A 24 21.31 4.23 -0.83
N TYR A 25 20.63 3.75 0.20
CA TYR A 25 19.91 4.59 1.16
C TYR A 25 20.67 4.66 2.48
N TYR A 26 20.74 5.86 3.04
CA TYR A 26 21.41 6.14 4.30
C TYR A 26 20.57 7.07 5.16
N HIS A 27 20.69 6.94 6.47
CA HIS A 27 20.23 7.95 7.41
C HIS A 27 21.41 8.37 8.27
N LEU A 28 21.54 9.68 8.49
CA LEU A 28 22.57 10.26 9.33
C LEU A 28 21.88 11.03 10.46
N ASP A 29 22.41 10.94 11.68
CA ASP A 29 21.96 11.78 12.79
C ASP A 29 22.41 13.24 12.57
N GLY A 30 21.84 14.16 13.36
CA GLY A 30 22.10 15.60 13.22
C GLY A 30 23.54 16.02 13.51
N THR A 31 24.36 15.13 14.07
CA THR A 31 25.76 15.39 14.43
C THR A 31 26.77 14.86 13.42
N GLN A 32 26.34 14.00 12.49
CA GLN A 32 27.19 13.41 11.48
C GLN A 32 27.45 14.36 10.30
N GLU A 33 28.70 14.43 9.86
CA GLU A 33 29.03 15.12 8.62
C GLU A 33 28.42 14.40 7.42
N VAL A 34 27.74 15.18 6.56
CA VAL A 34 27.11 14.66 5.35
C VAL A 34 28.17 14.53 4.24
N PRO A 35 28.40 13.33 3.69
CA PRO A 35 29.32 13.16 2.56
C PRO A 35 28.88 13.96 1.33
N ALA A 36 29.83 14.48 0.55
CA ALA A 36 29.54 15.35 -0.58
C ALA A 36 28.75 14.68 -1.72
N ASP A 37 28.79 13.35 -1.80
CA ASP A 37 28.09 12.54 -2.81
C ASP A 37 26.66 12.14 -2.38
N TYR A 38 26.22 12.52 -1.18
CA TYR A 38 24.90 12.19 -0.65
C TYR A 38 23.88 13.26 -1.03
N LYS A 39 22.72 12.82 -1.52
CA LYS A 39 21.60 13.70 -1.85
C LYS A 39 20.50 13.52 -0.82
N GLU A 40 20.05 14.61 -0.22
CA GLU A 40 18.98 14.58 0.77
C GLU A 40 17.65 14.18 0.13
N ILE A 41 16.89 13.35 0.85
CA ILE A 41 15.55 12.91 0.48
C ILE A 41 14.64 13.02 1.70
N SER A 42 13.39 13.42 1.47
CA SER A 42 12.37 13.42 2.52
C SER A 42 11.32 12.35 2.20
N PHE A 43 10.98 11.55 3.22
CA PHE A 43 9.91 10.56 3.11
C PHE A 43 8.66 11.05 3.84
N VAL A 44 7.52 10.48 3.47
CA VAL A 44 6.24 10.74 4.14
C VAL A 44 6.12 9.93 5.45
N CYS A 45 6.55 8.67 5.41
CA CYS A 45 6.45 7.76 6.56
C CYS A 45 7.75 7.81 7.37
N LEU A 46 7.83 8.76 8.29
CA LEU A 46 8.98 8.94 9.18
C LEU A 46 8.61 8.56 10.62
N ARG A 47 9.61 8.06 11.35
CA ARG A 47 9.58 7.94 12.80
C ARG A 47 9.68 9.31 13.45
N PRO A 48 9.31 9.44 14.74
CA PRO A 48 9.50 10.69 15.48
C PRO A 48 10.94 11.20 15.49
N ASP A 49 11.91 10.31 15.35
CA ASP A 49 13.35 10.64 15.27
C ASP A 49 13.82 11.03 13.86
N GLY A 50 12.93 11.06 12.85
CA GLY A 50 13.27 11.43 11.47
C GLY A 50 13.74 10.28 10.58
N SER A 51 13.93 9.08 11.12
CA SER A 51 14.32 7.92 10.32
C SER A 51 13.13 7.33 9.53
N LEU A 52 13.39 6.68 8.40
CA LEU A 52 12.36 6.01 7.60
C LEU A 52 11.63 4.91 8.39
N GLU A 53 10.30 4.92 8.38
CA GLU A 53 9.53 3.80 8.90
C GLU A 53 9.60 2.58 7.99
N LEU A 54 10.01 1.45 8.56
CA LEU A 54 10.15 0.19 7.83
C LEU A 54 8.82 -0.56 7.70
N PRO A 55 8.57 -1.27 6.58
CA PRO A 55 7.38 -2.11 6.44
C PRO A 55 7.22 -3.17 7.53
N SER A 56 8.32 -3.62 8.14
CA SER A 56 8.30 -4.58 9.26
C SER A 56 7.58 -4.01 10.49
N THR A 57 7.60 -2.70 10.70
CA THR A 57 6.84 -2.01 11.76
C THR A 57 5.34 -2.30 11.61
N LEU A 58 4.81 -2.26 10.38
CA LEU A 58 3.40 -2.58 10.10
C LEU A 58 3.08 -4.04 10.44
N SER A 59 3.97 -4.97 10.12
CA SER A 59 3.81 -6.38 10.49
C SER A 59 3.77 -6.59 12.01
N ILE A 60 4.58 -5.84 12.77
CA ILE A 60 4.52 -5.86 14.25
C ILE A 60 3.17 -5.33 14.73
N ALA A 61 2.72 -4.20 14.18
CA ALA A 61 1.42 -3.62 14.53
C ALA A 61 0.26 -4.58 14.25
N CYS A 62 0.21 -5.20 13.06
CA CYS A 62 -0.80 -6.20 12.73
C CYS A 62 -0.78 -7.39 13.70
N ARG A 63 0.40 -7.90 14.07
CA ARG A 63 0.51 -8.96 15.07
C ARG A 63 0.02 -8.54 16.45
N SER A 64 0.21 -7.27 16.83
CA SER A 64 -0.33 -6.74 18.09
C SER A 64 -1.86 -6.73 18.07
N VAL A 65 -2.46 -6.28 16.96
CA VAL A 65 -3.92 -6.28 16.76
C VAL A 65 -4.48 -7.70 16.81
N ALA A 66 -3.87 -8.64 16.09
CA ALA A 66 -4.28 -10.04 16.05
C ALA A 66 -4.30 -10.72 17.42
N LYS A 67 -3.48 -10.24 18.37
CA LYS A 67 -3.44 -10.76 19.75
C LYS A 67 -4.47 -10.13 20.68
N ARG A 68 -5.00 -8.95 20.32
CA ARG A 68 -5.86 -8.14 21.17
C ARG A 68 -7.34 -8.27 20.83
N LEU A 69 -7.65 -8.69 19.60
CA LEU A 69 -9.02 -8.77 19.09
C LEU A 69 -9.32 -10.21 18.67
N ASP A 70 -10.42 -10.75 19.20
CA ASP A 70 -10.93 -12.05 18.79
C ASP A 70 -11.38 -12.00 17.31
N GLY A 71 -11.12 -13.07 16.55
CA GLY A 71 -11.50 -13.16 15.13
C GLY A 71 -10.51 -12.49 14.16
N PHE A 72 -9.37 -12.00 14.65
CA PHE A 72 -8.28 -11.44 13.85
C PHE A 72 -7.06 -12.37 13.76
N GLU A 73 -7.27 -13.67 13.92
CA GLU A 73 -6.21 -14.67 13.78
C GLU A 73 -5.57 -14.54 12.38
N ASN A 74 -4.24 -14.50 12.32
CA ASN A 74 -3.46 -14.32 11.09
C ASN A 74 -3.66 -12.98 10.34
N PHE A 75 -4.18 -11.94 11.01
CA PHE A 75 -4.28 -10.61 10.41
C PHE A 75 -2.90 -10.07 9.98
N HIS A 76 -2.80 -9.64 8.72
CA HIS A 76 -1.60 -9.03 8.13
C HIS A 76 -1.95 -7.83 7.26
N PHE A 77 -0.99 -6.93 7.05
CA PHE A 77 -1.21 -5.63 6.42
C PHE A 77 -1.91 -5.71 5.04
N HIS A 78 -1.54 -6.69 4.21
CA HIS A 78 -2.15 -6.86 2.88
C HIS A 78 -3.67 -7.16 2.92
N GLN A 79 -4.22 -7.66 4.03
CA GLN A 79 -5.67 -7.85 4.18
C GLN A 79 -6.44 -6.52 4.14
N LEU A 80 -5.83 -5.41 4.56
CA LEU A 80 -6.45 -4.09 4.44
C LEU A 80 -6.71 -3.71 2.98
N ARG A 81 -5.75 -3.98 2.10
CA ARG A 81 -5.92 -3.80 0.65
C ARG A 81 -7.05 -4.70 0.15
N HIS A 82 -7.13 -5.94 0.64
CA HIS A 82 -8.21 -6.84 0.25
C HIS A 82 -9.59 -6.35 0.68
N THR A 83 -9.72 -5.82 1.89
CA THR A 83 -10.97 -5.23 2.39
C THR A 83 -11.37 -4.01 1.56
N TYR A 84 -10.42 -3.12 1.23
CA TYR A 84 -10.69 -1.97 0.38
C TYR A 84 -11.23 -2.38 -0.99
N THR A 85 -10.59 -3.36 -1.65
CA THR A 85 -11.07 -3.90 -2.94
C THR A 85 -12.46 -4.52 -2.84
N SER A 86 -12.67 -5.38 -1.85
CA SER A 86 -13.97 -6.03 -1.61
C SER A 86 -15.09 -5.01 -1.40
N ASN A 87 -14.81 -3.93 -0.65
CA ASN A 87 -15.77 -2.88 -0.39
C ASN A 87 -16.11 -2.09 -1.66
N LEU A 88 -15.11 -1.71 -2.48
CA LEU A 88 -15.36 -1.01 -3.73
C LEU A 88 -16.24 -1.84 -4.67
N LEU A 89 -15.89 -3.11 -4.89
CA LEU A 89 -16.64 -4.00 -5.78
C LEU A 89 -18.06 -4.26 -5.25
N SER A 90 -18.21 -4.44 -3.94
CA SER A 90 -19.52 -4.69 -3.32
C SER A 90 -20.44 -3.47 -3.37
N ASN A 91 -19.88 -2.26 -3.47
CA ASN A 91 -20.61 -1.02 -3.67
C ASN A 91 -20.76 -0.63 -5.15
N GLY A 92 -20.45 -1.55 -6.08
CA GLY A 92 -20.76 -1.39 -7.49
C GLY A 92 -19.68 -0.69 -8.33
N ALA A 93 -18.48 -0.46 -7.79
CA ALA A 93 -17.36 -0.01 -8.60
C ALA A 93 -17.05 -1.04 -9.70
N ALA A 94 -16.76 -0.57 -10.92
CA ALA A 94 -16.39 -1.49 -11.99
C ALA A 94 -14.99 -2.07 -11.70
N PRO A 95 -14.75 -3.38 -11.98
CA PRO A 95 -13.45 -4.00 -11.73
C PRO A 95 -12.27 -3.30 -12.41
N LYS A 96 -12.52 -2.65 -13.55
CA LYS A 96 -11.50 -1.89 -14.30
C LYS A 96 -11.10 -0.61 -13.57
N ASP A 97 -12.07 0.15 -13.08
CA ASP A 97 -11.80 1.37 -12.28
C ASP A 97 -11.02 1.03 -11.01
N VAL A 98 -11.41 -0.09 -10.38
CA VAL A 98 -10.72 -0.62 -9.19
C VAL A 98 -9.27 -1.00 -9.52
N GLN A 99 -9.03 -1.64 -10.67
CA GLN A 99 -7.66 -1.95 -11.14
C GLN A 99 -6.82 -0.69 -11.38
N GLU A 100 -7.40 0.34 -11.97
CA GLU A 100 -6.71 1.61 -12.24
C GLU A 100 -6.30 2.31 -10.93
N LEU A 101 -7.18 2.32 -9.93
CA LEU A 101 -6.87 2.83 -8.58
C LEU A 101 -5.69 2.10 -7.92
N PHE A 102 -5.43 0.86 -8.32
CA PHE A 102 -4.37 0.03 -7.77
C PHE A 102 -3.05 0.08 -8.55
N GLY A 103 -2.99 0.85 -9.65
CA GLY A 103 -1.77 1.07 -10.43
C GLY A 103 -1.42 -0.10 -11.35
N HIS A 104 -2.39 -0.61 -12.11
CA HIS A 104 -2.23 -1.73 -13.06
C HIS A 104 -1.74 -3.05 -12.45
N SER A 105 -1.91 -3.24 -11.13
CA SER A 105 -1.74 -4.57 -10.53
C SER A 105 -2.65 -5.58 -11.26
N ASP A 106 -2.13 -6.79 -11.51
CA ASP A 106 -2.77 -7.77 -12.38
C ASP A 106 -4.26 -7.99 -12.06
N VAL A 107 -5.12 -7.75 -13.06
CA VAL A 107 -6.58 -7.97 -13.00
C VAL A 107 -6.91 -9.39 -12.60
N SER A 108 -6.06 -10.34 -12.99
CA SER A 108 -6.23 -11.75 -12.65
C SER A 108 -6.28 -11.92 -11.12
N THR A 109 -5.46 -11.18 -10.37
CA THR A 109 -5.43 -11.23 -8.90
C THR A 109 -6.69 -10.62 -8.29
N ILE A 110 -7.17 -9.51 -8.86
CA ILE A 110 -8.42 -8.86 -8.41
C ILE A 110 -9.62 -9.77 -8.71
N MET A 111 -9.75 -10.26 -9.94
CA MET A 111 -10.90 -11.07 -10.34
C MET A 111 -10.91 -12.44 -9.66
N ASN A 112 -9.76 -13.11 -9.51
CA ASN A 112 -9.68 -14.41 -8.86
C ASN A 112 -9.98 -14.35 -7.35
N VAL A 113 -9.57 -13.27 -6.66
CA VAL A 113 -9.78 -13.13 -5.21
C VAL A 113 -11.18 -12.58 -4.88
N TYR A 114 -11.79 -11.75 -5.75
CA TYR A 114 -13.04 -11.05 -5.43
C TYR A 114 -14.27 -11.44 -6.28
N ALA A 115 -14.15 -12.48 -7.13
CA ALA A 115 -15.26 -12.97 -7.95
C ALA A 115 -16.56 -13.25 -7.16
N HIS A 116 -16.50 -13.55 -5.86
CA HIS A 116 -17.72 -13.75 -5.06
C HIS A 116 -18.58 -12.48 -4.90
N SER A 117 -17.97 -11.29 -4.77
CA SER A 117 -18.70 -10.02 -4.75
C SER A 117 -19.41 -9.78 -6.11
N THR A 118 -18.79 -10.23 -7.20
CA THR A 118 -19.33 -10.05 -8.56
C THR A 118 -20.58 -10.89 -8.86
N ARG A 119 -20.96 -11.90 -8.06
CA ARG A 119 -22.21 -12.66 -8.33
C ARG A 119 -23.46 -11.79 -8.16
N LYS A 120 -23.48 -10.90 -7.15
CA LYS A 120 -24.58 -9.94 -6.94
C LYS A 120 -24.59 -8.89 -8.05
N ALA A 121 -23.40 -8.38 -8.41
CA ALA A 121 -23.24 -7.45 -9.53
C ALA A 121 -23.71 -8.06 -10.86
N LYS A 122 -23.28 -9.28 -11.20
CA LYS A 122 -23.73 -10.03 -12.40
C LYS A 122 -25.26 -10.20 -12.44
N ARG A 123 -25.88 -10.52 -11.29
CA ARG A 123 -27.34 -10.66 -11.21
C ARG A 123 -28.06 -9.32 -11.45
N ASN A 124 -27.49 -8.22 -10.94
CA ASN A 124 -28.01 -6.88 -11.21
C ASN A 124 -27.81 -6.47 -12.68
N SER A 125 -26.66 -6.80 -13.28
CA SER A 125 -26.40 -6.55 -14.71
C SER A 125 -27.34 -7.34 -15.62
N ALA A 126 -27.63 -8.60 -15.31
CA ALA A 126 -28.64 -9.38 -16.05
C ALA A 126 -30.03 -8.74 -15.99
N ARG A 127 -30.42 -8.17 -14.84
CA ARG A 127 -31.69 -7.44 -14.69
C ARG A 127 -31.75 -6.13 -15.47
N LEU A 128 -30.62 -5.53 -15.85
CA LEU A 128 -30.61 -4.35 -16.72
C LEU A 128 -31.08 -4.71 -18.13
N LEU A 129 -30.72 -5.90 -18.64
CA LEU A 129 -31.23 -6.41 -19.90
C LEU A 129 -32.73 -6.67 -19.84
N ASP A 130 -33.25 -7.20 -18.73
CA ASP A 130 -34.70 -7.37 -18.54
C ASP A 130 -35.45 -6.02 -18.58
N LYS A 131 -34.84 -4.93 -18.09
CA LYS A 131 -35.41 -3.58 -18.19
C LYS A 131 -35.42 -3.02 -19.61
N VAL A 132 -34.43 -3.40 -20.44
CA VAL A 132 -34.34 -2.93 -21.83
C VAL A 132 -35.21 -3.78 -22.76
N ALA A 133 -35.32 -5.07 -22.49
CA ALA A 133 -36.13 -6.02 -23.26
C ALA A 133 -37.61 -6.06 -22.84
N GLY A 134 -37.92 -5.65 -21.61
CA GLY A 134 -39.27 -5.66 -21.03
C GLY A 134 -40.03 -4.34 -21.14
N ASN A 135 -39.75 -3.51 -22.13
CA ASN A 135 -40.59 -2.35 -22.43
C ASN A 135 -41.93 -2.84 -23.03
N ASP A 136 -42.95 -2.91 -22.18
CA ASP A 136 -44.28 -2.39 -22.53
C ASP A 136 -44.21 -0.85 -22.65
#